data_AF-A0A3N0I9T7-F1
#
_entry.id   AF-A0A3N0I9T7-F1
#
_cell.length_a   1.000
_cell.length_b   1.000
_cell.length_c   1.000
_cell.angle_alpha   90.00
_cell.angle_beta   90.00
_cell.angle_gamma   90.00
#
_symmetry.space_group_name_H-M   'P 1'
#
loop_
_entity.id
_entity.type
_entity.pdbx_description
1 polymer ?
#
loop_
_entity_poly.entity_id
_entity_poly.type
_entity_poly.pdbx_seq_one_letter_code
_entity_poly.pdbx_strand_id
1 'polypeptide(L)'
;MLTIHYGDMDNVIYNTSVFFNNTYSPEWFRDPFAQKVIKSIDCGDVVGPNAIDTKILGIIPPEKLSSGTKTLLLMYFMPENIYNASNCGDNCARWILEIGAHHDITINLYHLMDFGKRNFVIKIANTGEIAHNMNELVLVAGKCLRENAR
;
A
#
# COMPACT_ATOMS: atom_id res chain seq x y z
N MET A 1 -2.09 8.00 10.65
CA MET A 1 -3.24 7.12 10.83
C MET A 1 -3.68 6.54 9.49
N LEU A 2 -4.02 5.24 9.43
CA LEU A 2 -4.57 4.62 8.22
C LEU A 2 -6.09 4.84 8.11
N THR A 3 -6.53 5.36 6.97
CA THR A 3 -7.94 5.43 6.57
C THR A 3 -8.16 4.55 5.34
N ILE A 4 -9.24 3.76 5.33
CA ILE A 4 -9.65 2.92 4.21
C ILE A 4 -11.00 3.40 3.67
N HIS A 5 -11.07 3.63 2.37
CA HIS A 5 -12.31 3.75 1.62
C HIS A 5 -12.57 2.46 0.83
N TYR A 6 -13.76 1.86 1.02
CA TYR A 6 -14.20 0.70 0.24
C TYR A 6 -15.06 1.13 -0.96
N GLY A 7 -14.75 0.62 -2.15
CA GLY A 7 -15.48 0.91 -3.39
C GLY A 7 -15.13 2.27 -4.02
N ASP A 8 -15.98 2.76 -4.92
CA ASP A 8 -15.67 3.90 -5.78
C ASP A 8 -15.41 5.20 -5.02
N MET A 9 -14.36 5.90 -5.43
CA MET A 9 -13.94 7.17 -4.84
C MET A 9 -13.27 8.06 -5.90
N ASP A 10 -13.56 9.36 -5.84
CA ASP A 10 -12.91 10.34 -6.70
C ASP A 10 -11.43 10.53 -6.34
N ASN A 11 -10.63 10.96 -7.31
CA ASN A 11 -9.20 11.28 -7.14
C ASN A 11 -8.32 10.10 -6.69
N VAL A 12 -8.75 8.86 -6.97
CA VAL A 12 -7.93 7.65 -6.73
C VAL A 12 -6.98 7.41 -7.90
N ILE A 13 -5.71 7.17 -7.59
CA ILE A 13 -4.71 6.68 -8.54
C ILE A 13 -4.86 5.16 -8.65
N TYR A 14 -5.54 4.70 -9.71
CA TYR A 14 -5.81 3.29 -9.95
C TYR A 14 -4.60 2.52 -10.48
N ASN A 15 -3.91 3.08 -11.49
CA ASN A 15 -2.74 2.45 -12.09
C ASN A 15 -1.45 2.92 -11.39
N THR A 16 -1.27 2.45 -10.16
CA THR A 16 -0.14 2.83 -9.30
C THR A 16 1.21 2.48 -9.93
N SER A 17 1.31 1.39 -10.69
CA SER A 17 2.54 1.00 -11.40
C SER A 17 2.92 1.99 -12.49
N VAL A 18 1.97 2.44 -13.31
CA VAL A 18 2.25 3.48 -14.33
C VAL A 18 2.56 4.81 -13.65
N PHE A 19 1.80 5.19 -12.62
CA PHE A 19 2.07 6.42 -11.89
C PHE A 19 3.49 6.42 -11.28
N PHE A 20 3.86 5.35 -10.58
CA PHE A 20 5.21 5.18 -10.02
C PHE A 20 6.29 5.36 -11.09
N ASN A 21 6.19 4.63 -12.21
CA ASN A 21 7.19 4.68 -13.28
C ASN A 21 7.40 6.08 -13.87
N ASN A 22 6.45 7.00 -13.70
CA ASN A 22 6.54 8.38 -14.20
C ASN A 22 6.87 9.41 -13.09
N THR A 23 6.97 9.00 -11.82
CA THR A 23 7.02 9.95 -10.70
C THR A 23 8.08 9.63 -9.65
N TYR A 24 8.57 8.39 -9.58
CA TYR A 24 9.55 8.02 -8.55
C TYR A 24 10.82 8.88 -8.62
N SER A 25 11.40 9.18 -7.47
CA SER A 25 12.72 9.80 -7.37
C SER A 25 13.76 8.73 -7.05
N PRO A 26 14.93 8.71 -7.73
CA PRO A 26 16.02 7.80 -7.38
C PRO A 26 16.51 7.95 -5.93
N GLU A 27 16.26 9.11 -5.30
CA GLU A 27 16.59 9.35 -3.88
C GLU A 27 15.78 8.47 -2.92
N TRP A 28 14.59 8.03 -3.31
CA TRP A 28 13.74 7.15 -2.49
C TRP A 28 14.44 5.85 -2.14
N PHE A 29 15.33 5.34 -3.00
CA PHE A 29 16.06 4.09 -2.77
C PHE A 29 17.20 4.21 -1.76
N ARG A 30 17.57 5.43 -1.35
CA ARG A 30 18.51 5.65 -0.23
C ARG A 30 17.83 5.55 1.13
N ASP A 31 16.51 5.62 1.17
CA ASP A 31 15.74 5.58 2.41
C ASP A 31 15.73 4.17 3.02
N PRO A 32 16.02 4.02 4.33
CA PRO A 32 16.04 2.71 4.98
C PRO A 32 14.69 1.99 5.01
N PHE A 33 13.57 2.73 5.08
CA PHE A 33 12.24 2.13 5.02
C PHE A 33 11.97 1.56 3.62
N ALA A 34 12.26 2.32 2.57
CA ALA A 34 12.13 1.85 1.19
C ALA A 34 12.94 0.56 0.93
N GLN A 35 14.19 0.51 1.39
CA GLN A 35 15.05 -0.67 1.26
C GLN A 35 14.46 -1.88 2.00
N LYS A 36 13.89 -1.69 3.20
CA LYS A 36 13.23 -2.77 3.94
C LYS A 36 11.98 -3.29 3.23
N VAL A 37 11.18 -2.41 2.63
CA VAL A 37 10.01 -2.81 1.82
C VAL A 37 10.45 -3.64 0.62
N ILE A 38 11.38 -3.12 -0.19
CA ILE A 38 11.90 -3.81 -1.38
C ILE A 38 12.47 -5.18 -1.02
N LYS A 39 13.26 -5.26 0.06
CA LYS A 39 13.81 -6.52 0.55
C LYS A 39 12.72 -7.50 0.98
N SER A 40 11.68 -7.02 1.65
CA SER A 40 10.61 -7.85 2.18
C SER A 40 9.65 -8.38 1.13
N ILE A 41 9.39 -7.61 0.07
CA ILE A 41 8.35 -7.92 -0.92
C ILE A 41 8.97 -8.55 -2.17
N ASP A 42 10.01 -7.93 -2.72
CA ASP A 42 10.66 -8.37 -3.97
C ASP A 42 11.93 -9.21 -3.73
N CYS A 43 12.30 -9.46 -2.47
CA CYS A 43 13.56 -10.12 -2.11
C CYS A 43 14.80 -9.43 -2.74
N GLY A 44 14.72 -8.12 -2.96
CA GLY A 44 15.76 -7.32 -3.62
C GLY A 44 16.64 -6.55 -2.65
N ASP A 45 17.92 -6.42 -2.98
CA ASP A 45 18.87 -5.52 -2.31
C ASP A 45 19.10 -4.29 -3.18
N VAL A 46 18.89 -3.09 -2.62
CA VAL A 46 19.21 -1.86 -3.34
C VAL A 46 20.72 -1.69 -3.38
N VAL A 47 21.29 -1.74 -4.58
CA VAL A 47 22.75 -1.58 -4.82
C VAL A 47 23.09 -0.24 -5.48
N GLY A 48 22.07 0.53 -5.87
CA GLY A 48 22.21 1.88 -6.36
C GLY A 48 20.85 2.55 -6.58
N PRO A 49 20.84 3.86 -6.89
CA PRO A 49 19.62 4.64 -7.05
C PRO A 49 18.67 4.13 -8.15
N ASN A 50 19.19 3.41 -9.14
CA ASN A 50 18.40 2.80 -10.22
C ASN A 50 18.70 1.30 -10.38
N ALA A 51 19.19 0.65 -9.33
CA ALA A 51 19.66 -0.74 -9.39
C ALA A 51 19.27 -1.51 -8.13
N ILE A 52 18.43 -2.53 -8.33
CA ILE A 52 18.01 -3.47 -7.30
C ILE A 52 18.50 -4.86 -7.72
N ASP A 53 19.34 -5.48 -6.91
CA ASP A 53 19.80 -6.84 -7.12
C ASP A 53 18.78 -7.84 -6.55
N THR A 54 18.23 -8.69 -7.40
CA THR A 54 17.27 -9.71 -7.03
C THR A 54 17.82 -11.10 -7.30
N LYS A 55 17.56 -12.05 -6.41
CA LYS A 55 18.06 -13.44 -6.56
C LYS A 55 17.60 -14.12 -7.86
N ILE A 56 16.47 -13.70 -8.43
CA ILE A 56 15.82 -14.38 -9.55
C ILE A 56 16.19 -13.71 -10.89
N LEU A 57 16.14 -12.37 -10.96
CA LEU A 57 16.28 -11.62 -12.21
C LEU A 57 17.64 -10.93 -12.33
N GLY A 58 18.51 -11.03 -11.32
CA GLY A 58 19.73 -10.24 -11.20
C GLY A 58 19.40 -8.77 -10.93
N ILE A 59 20.25 -7.88 -11.43
CA ILE A 59 20.07 -6.43 -11.29
C ILE A 59 18.93 -5.96 -12.21
N ILE A 60 17.89 -5.42 -11.59
CA ILE A 60 16.73 -4.84 -12.25
C ILE A 60 16.61 -3.33 -11.94
N PRO A 61 16.00 -2.55 -12.85
CA PRO A 61 15.68 -1.16 -12.56
C PRO A 61 14.39 -1.07 -11.71
N PRO A 62 14.13 0.07 -11.04
CA PRO A 62 12.93 0.29 -10.23
C PRO A 62 11.60 -0.03 -10.91
N GLU A 63 11.49 0.19 -12.21
CA GLU A 63 10.29 -0.06 -13.01
C GLU A 63 9.94 -1.54 -13.12
N LYS A 64 10.86 -2.44 -12.74
CA LYS A 64 10.60 -3.89 -12.68
C LYS A 64 10.23 -4.40 -11.29
N LEU A 65 10.18 -3.55 -10.26
CA LEU A 65 9.64 -3.92 -8.96
C LEU A 65 8.17 -4.34 -9.07
N SER A 66 7.72 -5.18 -8.15
CA SER A 66 6.30 -5.58 -8.06
C SER A 66 5.38 -4.37 -7.87
N SER A 67 4.14 -4.48 -8.35
CA SER A 67 3.12 -3.44 -8.20
C SER A 67 2.85 -3.10 -6.73
N GLY A 68 2.92 -4.08 -5.83
CA GLY A 68 2.75 -3.89 -4.39
C GLY A 68 3.83 -2.99 -3.80
N THR A 69 5.10 -3.28 -4.08
CA THR A 69 6.23 -2.44 -3.65
C THR A 69 6.11 -1.02 -4.18
N LYS A 70 5.83 -0.85 -5.47
CA LYS A 70 5.65 0.48 -6.06
C LYS A 70 4.55 1.28 -5.36
N THR A 71 3.44 0.62 -5.07
CA THR A 71 2.29 1.22 -4.37
C THR A 71 2.66 1.63 -2.94
N LEU A 72 3.40 0.79 -2.21
CA LEU A 72 3.88 1.12 -0.85
C LEU A 72 4.86 2.31 -0.85
N LEU A 73 5.77 2.36 -1.82
CA LEU A 73 6.70 3.49 -1.94
C LEU A 73 5.96 4.79 -2.26
N LEU A 74 4.96 4.75 -3.14
CA LEU A 74 4.07 5.90 -3.39
C LEU A 74 3.34 6.35 -2.12
N MET A 75 2.73 5.43 -1.38
CA MET A 75 2.04 5.74 -0.13
C MET A 75 2.96 6.39 0.91
N TYR A 76 4.23 6.01 0.95
CA TYR A 76 5.20 6.53 1.92
C TYR A 76 5.76 7.89 1.52
N PHE A 77 6.16 8.08 0.25
CA PHE A 77 6.81 9.32 -0.20
C PHE A 77 5.85 10.38 -0.71
N MET A 78 4.62 10.00 -1.05
CA MET A 78 3.58 10.90 -1.54
C MET A 78 2.24 10.63 -0.81
N PRO A 79 2.22 10.73 0.54
CA PRO A 79 1.10 10.31 1.37
C PRO A 79 -0.18 11.14 1.18
N GLU A 80 -0.10 12.29 0.51
CA GLU A 80 -1.23 13.18 0.22
C GLU A 80 -2.19 12.63 -0.85
N ASN A 81 -1.76 11.66 -1.65
CA ASN A 81 -2.59 11.07 -2.69
C ASN A 81 -3.34 9.83 -2.18
N ILE A 82 -4.41 9.47 -2.89
CA ILE A 82 -5.18 8.26 -2.61
C ILE A 82 -4.85 7.20 -3.66
N TYR A 83 -4.36 6.06 -3.19
CA TYR A 83 -3.95 4.96 -4.06
C TYR A 83 -4.91 3.80 -3.99
N ASN A 84 -5.19 3.17 -5.14
CA ASN A 84 -5.86 1.88 -5.16
C ASN A 84 -4.90 0.80 -4.63
N ALA A 85 -5.17 0.31 -3.44
CA ALA A 85 -4.40 -0.75 -2.79
C ALA A 85 -4.91 -2.16 -3.15
N SER A 86 -5.92 -2.29 -4.02
CA SER A 86 -6.53 -3.59 -4.34
C SER A 86 -5.62 -4.53 -5.13
N ASN A 87 -4.54 -4.02 -5.72
CA ASN A 87 -3.52 -4.85 -6.37
C ASN A 87 -2.36 -5.21 -5.43
N CYS A 88 -2.39 -4.75 -4.18
CA CYS A 88 -1.46 -5.17 -3.15
C CYS A 88 -1.87 -6.54 -2.61
N GLY A 89 -0.93 -7.48 -2.56
CA GLY A 89 -1.14 -8.76 -1.87
C GLY A 89 -1.06 -8.61 -0.34
N ASP A 90 -1.42 -9.67 0.39
CA ASP A 90 -1.44 -9.68 1.86
C ASP A 90 -0.09 -9.32 2.49
N ASN A 91 1.03 -9.62 1.81
CA ASN A 91 2.37 -9.23 2.27
C ASN A 91 2.59 -7.71 2.37
N CYS A 92 1.74 -6.90 1.72
CA CYS A 92 1.77 -5.44 1.81
C CYS A 92 1.05 -4.90 3.06
N ALA A 93 0.09 -5.63 3.63
CA ALA A 93 -0.80 -5.12 4.67
C ALA A 93 -0.06 -4.59 5.91
N ARG A 94 0.97 -5.31 6.36
CA ARG A 94 1.84 -4.87 7.47
C ARG A 94 2.53 -3.53 7.15
N TRP A 95 2.93 -3.32 5.90
CA TRP A 95 3.65 -2.13 5.48
C TRP A 95 2.71 -0.95 5.35
N ILE A 96 1.47 -1.17 4.89
CA ILE A 96 0.42 -0.15 4.90
C ILE A 96 0.14 0.33 6.34
N LEU A 97 0.05 -0.59 7.30
CA LEU A 97 -0.10 -0.23 8.72
C LEU A 97 1.08 0.58 9.24
N GLU A 98 2.31 0.17 8.91
CA GLU A 98 3.52 0.88 9.29
C GLU A 98 3.55 2.29 8.68
N ILE A 99 3.23 2.44 7.40
CA ILE A 99 3.11 3.76 6.74
C ILE A 99 2.03 4.58 7.43
N GLY A 100 0.89 3.99 7.75
CA GLY A 100 -0.18 4.64 8.51
C GLY A 100 0.18 5.01 9.95
N ALA A 101 1.27 4.48 10.51
CA ALA A 101 1.82 4.92 11.79
C ALA A 101 2.76 6.13 11.64
N HIS A 102 3.42 6.28 10.49
CA HIS A 102 4.29 7.43 10.17
C HIS A 102 3.54 8.61 9.52
N HIS A 103 2.48 8.31 8.76
CA HIS A 103 1.73 9.28 7.95
C HIS A 103 0.23 9.11 8.14
N ASP A 104 -0.52 10.20 7.96
CA ASP A 104 -1.96 10.15 7.74
C ASP A 104 -2.22 9.85 6.28
N ILE A 105 -2.61 8.61 5.98
CA ILE A 105 -2.84 8.14 4.61
C ILE A 105 -4.28 7.64 4.44
N THR A 106 -4.81 7.82 3.24
CA THR A 106 -6.06 7.20 2.80
C THR A 106 -5.80 6.27 1.64
N ILE A 107 -6.29 5.04 1.73
CA ILE A 107 -6.20 4.05 0.65
C ILE A 107 -7.59 3.66 0.18
N ASN A 108 -7.66 3.23 -1.08
CA ASN A 108 -8.88 2.71 -1.66
C ASN A 108 -8.78 1.18 -1.84
N LEU A 109 -9.85 0.45 -1.46
CA LEU A 109 -9.92 -1.00 -1.55
C LEU A 109 -11.27 -1.49 -2.12
N TYR A 110 -11.21 -2.47 -3.02
CA TYR A 110 -12.39 -3.16 -3.57
C TYR A 110 -12.60 -4.56 -2.99
N HIS A 111 -11.76 -4.97 -2.04
CA HIS A 111 -11.89 -6.21 -1.31
C HIS A 111 -11.39 -6.01 0.13
N LEU A 112 -11.75 -6.96 1.02
CA LEU A 112 -11.22 -6.97 2.37
C LEU A 112 -9.77 -7.49 2.35
N MET A 113 -8.81 -6.61 2.66
CA MET A 113 -7.41 -6.98 2.88
C MET A 113 -7.24 -7.60 4.28
N ASP A 114 -6.43 -8.65 4.40
CA ASP A 114 -6.07 -9.24 5.69
C ASP A 114 -4.92 -8.48 6.34
N PHE A 115 -5.21 -7.71 7.40
CA PHE A 115 -4.22 -6.99 8.20
C PHE A 115 -3.59 -7.85 9.31
N GLY A 116 -3.91 -9.14 9.33
CA GLY A 116 -3.38 -10.11 10.27
C GLY A 116 -4.01 -10.04 11.66
N LYS A 117 -3.44 -10.79 12.60
CA LYS A 117 -4.03 -11.00 13.94
C LYS A 117 -3.68 -9.93 14.98
N ARG A 118 -2.86 -8.93 14.61
CA ARG A 118 -2.43 -7.89 15.55
C ARG A 118 -3.52 -6.83 15.66
N ASN A 119 -3.60 -6.19 16.82
CA ASN A 119 -4.43 -5.00 16.96
C ASN A 119 -3.87 -3.89 16.07
N PHE A 120 -4.78 -3.12 15.48
CA PHE A 120 -4.49 -1.95 14.67
C PHE A 120 -5.50 -0.85 14.99
N VAL A 121 -5.39 0.31 14.35
CA VAL A 121 -6.43 1.35 14.41
C VAL A 121 -6.61 1.84 12.98
N ILE A 122 -7.78 1.55 12.41
CA ILE A 122 -8.11 1.89 11.03
C ILE A 122 -9.43 2.64 11.02
N LYS A 123 -9.45 3.80 10.38
CA LYS A 123 -10.70 4.53 10.11
C LYS A 123 -11.31 4.03 8.80
N ILE A 124 -12.60 3.74 8.79
CA ILE A 124 -13.35 3.40 7.57
C ILE A 124 -14.04 4.67 7.08
N ALA A 125 -13.59 5.21 5.95
CA ALA A 125 -14.06 6.50 5.41
C ALA A 125 -15.55 6.48 5.06
N ASN A 126 -16.06 5.33 4.58
CA ASN A 126 -17.47 5.19 4.17
C ASN A 126 -18.46 5.48 5.29
N THR A 127 -18.14 5.09 6.54
CA THR A 127 -19.05 5.20 7.69
C THR A 127 -18.55 6.10 8.80
N GLY A 128 -17.25 6.43 8.79
CA GLY A 128 -16.59 7.15 9.89
C GLY A 128 -16.23 6.26 11.09
N GLU A 129 -16.56 4.97 11.06
CA GLU A 129 -16.23 4.02 12.13
C GLU A 129 -14.72 3.76 12.21
N ILE A 130 -14.27 3.37 13.40
CA ILE A 130 -12.88 2.97 13.67
C ILE A 130 -12.88 1.49 14.05
N ALA A 131 -12.06 0.69 13.36
CA ALA A 131 -11.84 -0.70 13.68
C ALA A 131 -10.48 -0.90 14.36
N HIS A 132 -10.46 -1.71 15.42
CA HIS A 132 -9.28 -1.98 16.22
C HIS A 132 -8.62 -3.34 15.94
N ASN A 133 -9.30 -4.18 15.16
CA ASN A 133 -8.87 -5.53 14.81
C ASN A 133 -9.66 -6.06 13.60
N MET A 134 -9.28 -7.24 13.10
CA MET A 134 -9.93 -7.85 11.93
C MET A 134 -11.41 -8.18 12.15
N ASN A 135 -11.83 -8.56 13.36
CA ASN A 135 -13.25 -8.89 13.61
C ASN A 135 -14.14 -7.67 13.42
N GLU A 136 -13.72 -6.52 13.95
CA GLU A 136 -14.42 -5.25 13.75
C GLU A 136 -14.36 -4.81 12.29
N LEU A 137 -13.18 -4.89 11.66
CA LEU A 137 -13.00 -4.47 10.27
C LEU A 137 -13.88 -5.27 9.30
N VAL A 138 -13.96 -6.59 9.47
CA VAL A 138 -14.80 -7.47 8.63
C VAL A 138 -16.26 -7.05 8.65
N LEU A 139 -16.79 -6.67 9.82
CA LEU A 139 -18.20 -6.29 9.97
C LEU A 139 -18.52 -4.99 9.23
N VAL A 140 -17.64 -3.99 9.32
CA VAL A 140 -17.83 -2.68 8.67
C VAL A 140 -17.56 -2.80 7.16
N ALA A 141 -16.40 -3.34 6.78
CA ALA A 141 -15.99 -3.52 5.39
C ALA A 141 -17.01 -4.35 4.60
N GLY A 142 -17.54 -5.43 5.20
CA GLY A 142 -18.54 -6.27 4.56
C GLY A 142 -19.84 -5.54 4.24
N LYS A 143 -20.24 -4.53 5.02
CA LYS A 143 -21.39 -3.68 4.70
C LYS A 143 -21.06 -2.78 3.50
N CYS A 144 -19.93 -2.07 3.56
CA CYS A 144 -19.51 -1.15 2.50
C CYS A 144 -19.33 -1.87 1.15
N LEU A 145 -18.70 -3.05 1.13
CA LEU A 145 -18.47 -3.82 -0.09
C LEU A 145 -19.78 -4.35 -0.72
N ARG A 146 -20.80 -4.68 0.09
CA ARG A 146 -22.11 -5.10 -0.43
C ARG A 146 -22.92 -3.95 -1.02
N GLU A 147 -22.79 -2.76 -0.44
CA GLU A 147 -23.50 -1.56 -0.92
C GLU A 147 -22.96 -1.09 -2.27
N ASN A 148 -21.64 -1.15 -2.46
CA ASN A 148 -20.99 -0.84 -3.74
C ASN A 148 -21.22 -1.89 -4.85
N ALA A 149 -21.73 -3.07 -4.51
CA ALA A 149 -22.02 -4.13 -5.48
C ALA A 149 -23.41 -4.02 -6.12
N ARG A 150 -24.19 -2.98 -5.77
CA ARG A 150 -25.53 -2.70 -6.29
C ARG A 150 -25.48 -1.57 -7.30
#